data_AF-A0AA51P873-F1
#
_entry.id   AF-A0AA51P873-F1
#
_cell.length_a   1.000
_cell.length_b   1.000
_cell.length_c   1.000
_cell.angle_alpha   90.00
_cell.angle_beta   90.00
_cell.angle_gamma   90.00
#
_symmetry.space_group_name_H-M   'P 1'
#
loop_
_entity.id
_entity.type
_entity.pdbx_description
1 polymer ?
#
loop_
_entity_poly.entity_id
_entity_poly.type
_entity_poly.pdbx_seq_one_letter_code
_entity_poly.pdbx_strand_id
1 'polypeptide(L)' 'EHRKTYESETEERFRMKIFAENRHKVARHNQRYAKGLVSFRLAPNKYADMLHHEFVHTMNGFN' A
#
# COMPACT_ATOMS: atom_id res chain seq x y z
N GLU A 1 -13.74 3.32 -7.35
CA GLU A 1 -12.85 4.22 -6.61
C GLU A 1 -12.98 3.99 -5.10
N HIS A 2 -11.91 4.13 -4.34
CA HIS A 2 -11.89 3.89 -2.89
C HIS A 2 -12.34 5.16 -2.15
N ARG A 3 -13.58 5.17 -1.63
CA ARG A 3 -14.17 6.28 -0.86
C ARG A 3 -13.61 6.31 0.56
N LYS A 4 -12.39 6.82 0.73
CA LYS A 4 -11.78 7.02 2.06
C LYS A 4 -11.98 8.46 2.51
N THR A 5 -12.57 8.63 3.68
CA THR A 5 -12.73 9.91 4.38
C THR A 5 -11.76 9.92 5.56
N TYR A 6 -10.83 10.86 5.57
CA TYR A 6 -9.93 11.08 6.70
C TYR A 6 -10.43 12.28 7.51
N GLU A 7 -10.28 12.22 8.83
CA GLU A 7 -10.86 13.23 9.73
C GLU A 7 -10.05 14.54 9.74
N SER A 8 -8.78 14.50 9.31
CA SER A 8 -7.86 15.63 9.36
C SER A 8 -6.98 15.73 8.11
N GLU A 9 -6.67 16.96 7.68
CA GLU A 9 -5.69 17.22 6.60
C GLU A 9 -4.31 16.61 6.89
N THR A 10 -3.91 16.56 8.17
CA THR A 10 -2.65 15.95 8.58
C THR A 10 -2.65 14.45 8.31
N GLU A 11 -3.77 13.79 8.60
CA GLU A 11 -3.95 12.37 8.32
C GLU A 11 -4.01 12.11 6.81
N GLU A 12 -4.71 12.95 6.04
CA GLU A 12 -4.76 12.85 4.59
C GLU A 12 -3.36 12.95 3.96
N ARG A 13 -2.54 13.93 4.38
CA ARG A 13 -1.15 14.05 3.91
C ARG A 13 -0.30 12.84 4.28
N PHE A 14 -0.49 12.31 5.49
CA PHE A 14 0.21 11.11 5.94
C PHE A 14 -0.17 9.88 5.12
N ARG A 15 -1.46 9.65 4.89
CA ARG A 15 -2.01 8.56 4.08
C ARG A 15 -1.57 8.67 2.62
N MET A 16 -1.55 9.89 2.06
CA MET A 16 -1.02 10.16 0.72
C MET A 16 0.46 9.81 0.60
N LYS A 17 1.27 10.13 1.62
CA LYS A 17 2.69 9.76 1.66
C LYS A 17 2.87 8.24 1.65
N ILE A 18 2.10 7.52 2.48
CA ILE A 18 2.14 6.05 2.51
C ILE A 18 1.76 5.46 1.15
N PHE A 19 0.70 5.99 0.53
CA PHE A 19 0.26 5.58 -0.79
C PHE A 19 1.36 5.76 -1.84
N ALA A 20 2.06 6.89 -1.84
CA ALA A 20 3.17 7.15 -2.74
C ALA A 20 4.33 6.15 -2.55
N GLU A 21 4.71 5.88 -1.30
CA GLU A 21 5.75 4.90 -0.98
C GLU A 21 5.37 3.48 -1.43
N ASN A 22 4.13 3.06 -1.17
CA ASN A 22 3.64 1.75 -1.56
C ASN A 22 3.50 1.63 -3.09
N ARG A 23 3.07 2.67 -3.79
CA ARG A 23 3.04 2.69 -5.26
C ARG A 23 4.45 2.54 -5.85
N HIS A 24 5.45 3.19 -5.23
CA HIS A 24 6.84 3.04 -5.65
C HIS A 24 7.37 1.62 -5.40
N LYS A 25 7.01 0.98 -4.26
CA LYS A 25 7.32 -0.44 -4.02
C LYS A 25 6.71 -1.36 -5.08
N VAL A 26 5.44 -1.14 -5.43
CA VAL A 26 4.73 -1.89 -6.48
C VAL A 26 5.44 -1.73 -7.82
N ALA A 27 5.83 -0.50 -8.19
CA ALA A 27 6.56 -0.24 -9.43
C ALA A 27 7.90 -0.99 -9.47
N ARG A 28 8.69 -0.95 -8.37
CA ARG A 28 9.95 -1.71 -8.28
C ARG A 28 9.74 -3.21 -8.38
N HIS A 29 8.71 -3.76 -7.75
CA HIS A 29 8.37 -5.17 -7.87
C HIS A 29 7.99 -5.54 -9.31
N ASN A 30 7.17 -4.72 -9.97
CA ASN A 30 6.76 -4.96 -11.35
C ASN A 30 7.92 -4.81 -12.34
N GLN A 31 8.91 -3.96 -12.06
CA GLN A 31 10.17 -3.94 -12.81
C GLN A 31 10.95 -5.25 -12.65
N ARG A 32 11.02 -5.82 -11.44
CA ARG A 32 11.63 -7.14 -11.22
C ARG A 32 10.86 -8.25 -11.93
N TYR A 33 9.53 -8.17 -11.96
CA TYR A 33 8.69 -9.10 -12.69
C TYR A 33 8.97 -9.04 -14.19
N ALA A 34 9.09 -7.85 -14.76
CA ALA A 34 9.42 -7.67 -16.18
C ALA A 34 10.78 -8.26 -16.56
N LYS A 35 11.72 -8.32 -15.60
CA LYS A 35 13.02 -8.98 -15.75
C LYS A 35 12.99 -10.49 -15.48
N GLY A 36 11.83 -11.08 -15.17
CA GLY A 36 11.69 -12.50 -14.82
C GLY A 36 12.27 -12.88 -13.45
N LEU A 37 12.55 -11.90 -12.57
CA LEU A 37 13.16 -12.15 -11.24
C LEU A 37 12.12 -12.51 -10.17
N VAL A 38 10.84 -12.30 -10.44
CA VAL A 38 9.71 -12.65 -9.55
C VAL A 38 8.57 -13.19 -10.41
N SER A 39 7.76 -14.09 -9.84
CA SER A 39 6.72 -14.83 -10.56
C SER A 39 5.36 -14.12 -10.64
N PHE A 40 5.16 -13.02 -9.91
CA PHE A 40 3.87 -12.32 -9.86
C PHE A 40 4.02 -10.80 -10.00
N ARG A 41 2.92 -10.11 -10.30
CA ARG A 41 2.84 -8.64 -10.33
C ARG A 41 2.06 -8.16 -9.11
N LEU A 42 2.39 -6.95 -8.68
CA LEU A 42 1.62 -6.23 -7.67
C LEU A 42 0.77 -5.15 -8.32
N ALA A 43 -0.37 -4.87 -7.71
CA ALA A 43 -1.24 -3.75 -8.07
C ALA A 43 -1.64 -2.99 -6.80
N PRO A 44 -1.81 -1.66 -6.88
CA PRO A 44 -2.36 -0.89 -5.77
C PRO A 44 -3.80 -1.36 -5.51
N ASN A 45 -4.13 -1.53 -4.23
CA ASN A 45 -5.44 -1.98 -3.76
C ASN A 45 -5.96 -1.02 -2.67
N LYS A 46 -7.10 -1.35 -2.06
CA LYS A 46 -7.73 -0.54 -0.99
C LYS A 46 -6.91 -0.41 0.29
N TYR A 47 -5.81 -1.13 0.41
CA TYR A 47 -4.87 -1.12 1.54
C TYR A 47 -3.55 -0.42 1.19
N ALA A 48 -3.45 0.20 0.01
CA ALA A 48 -2.21 0.82 -0.48
C ALA A 48 -1.75 2.04 0.34
N ASP A 49 -2.63 2.62 1.15
CA ASP A 49 -2.42 3.74 2.06
C ASP A 49 -2.20 3.30 3.53
N MET A 50 -2.14 1.99 3.78
CA MET A 50 -1.85 1.44 5.10
C MET A 50 -0.36 1.10 5.23
N LEU A 51 0.18 1.32 6.44
CA LEU A 51 1.48 0.81 6.83
C LEU A 51 1.40 -0.70 7.06
N HIS A 52 2.56 -1.36 6.95
CA HIS A 52 2.62 -2.81 7.13
C HIS A 52 2.15 -3.23 8.54
N HIS A 53 2.53 -2.50 9.59
CA HIS A 53 2.09 -2.80 10.95
C HIS A 53 0.59 -2.53 11.15
N GLU A 54 0.02 -1.50 10.52
CA GLU A 54 -1.43 -1.23 10.57
C GLU A 54 -2.20 -2.36 9.88
N PHE A 55 -1.71 -2.81 8.73
CA PHE A 55 -2.30 -3.92 8.00
C PHE A 55 -2.25 -5.21 8.83
N VAL A 56 -1.10 -5.51 9.43
CA VAL A 56 -0.95 -6.68 10.31
C VAL A 56 -1.89 -6.54 11.51
N HIS A 57 -1.90 -5.43 12.23
CA HIS A 57 -2.78 -5.27 13.40
C HIS A 57 -4.27 -5.40 13.04
N THR A 58 -4.68 -4.91 11.86
CA THR A 58 -6.10 -4.95 11.45
C THR A 58 -6.52 -6.29 10.86
N MET A 59 -5.63 -6.97 10.14
CA MET A 59 -5.95 -8.15 9.32
C MET A 59 -5.34 -9.46 9.85
N ASN A 60 -4.42 -9.38 10.81
CA ASN A 60 -3.86 -10.53 11.49
C ASN A 60 -4.75 -10.82 12.68
N GLY A 61 -5.67 -11.79 12.54
CA GLY A 61 -6.64 -12.19 13.57
C GLY A 61 -6.04 -12.87 14.80
N PHE A 62 -4.76 -12.63 15.08
CA PHE A 62 -4.06 -13.05 16.29
C PHE A 62 -3.95 -11.81 17.19
N ASN A 63 -4.78 -11.79 18.24
CA ASN A 63 -4.69 -10.85 19.37
C ASN A 63 -3.83 -11.45 20.47
#